data_AF-T0JM05-F1
#
_entry.id   AF-T0JM05-F1
#
_cell.length_a   1.000
_cell.length_b   1.000
_cell.length_c   1.000
_cell.angle_alpha   90.00
_cell.angle_beta   90.00
_cell.angle_gamma   90.00
#
_symmetry.space_group_name_H-M   'P 1'
#
loop_
_entity.id
_entity.type
_entity.pdbx_description
1 polymer ?
#
loop_
_entity_poly.entity_id
_entity_poly.type
_entity_poly.pdbx_seq_one_letter_code
_entity_poly.pdbx_strand_id
1 'polypeptide(L)'
;MNDGFSEIDDANFFLSKDGKKSAKKELNATITALLNETKFDDNSTACRFPARKAWLKEQLDIKEFPEVRCDEYDSILKRLNPKSATIVFPSAHINSPASMFGHTFLRINSGYKSKLLSYAINYAANANPDTENGVIFAIKGLFGGYYGKYSLLPYYDKLKEYRDTEQRDIWEYDLNLNEEEVLQMVRHIWELNGTHSNYYFFTENCSYNMLWFIEIARPSINLRDHFTYQVIPLETVHAALKEDLIEESSYRASKRTILLKYESIIEVKYIKLPRKLVEKKISLEDIINSSEIEAQQKMYILEAATEFLEYSFSKNDMTKEQYLELFHNITKARATFGKGKKLDIKTPPNPIESHRAIRATTGFGIRDGDGIGFLGIRGAYHSLEDSSYGFLRGTEIEFLDVLLSQTSDKTKLENATIISIASIAQRSEFFDSFSWRTKFGWDNNYINDKSNFFATLGAGFSWGNDLAYTYIMLDPLYYYEQKSVFGVGSSIGVVIDKYKNTNTNFEITQRFYDTSDKQILIKASQSFRVSQNLQLQLSYDYKERYFNDKKENEQTYKASINCYF
;
A
#
# COMPACT_ATOMS: atom_id res chain seq x y z
N MET A 1 4.30 -6.27 26.38
CA MET A 1 5.62 -5.64 26.57
C MET A 1 6.56 -6.23 25.56
N ASN A 2 7.46 -5.41 25.02
CA ASN A 2 8.55 -5.80 24.13
C ASN A 2 9.87 -5.48 24.84
N ASP A 3 10.80 -6.44 24.92
CA ASP A 3 12.06 -6.34 25.68
C ASP A 3 11.93 -5.81 27.12
N GLY A 4 10.81 -6.12 27.79
CA GLY A 4 10.53 -5.69 29.17
C GLY A 4 9.99 -4.27 29.32
N PHE A 5 9.70 -3.58 28.21
CA PHE A 5 9.07 -2.25 28.21
C PHE A 5 7.70 -2.29 27.52
N SER A 6 6.81 -1.38 27.91
CA SER A 6 5.59 -1.11 27.16
C SER A 6 5.88 -0.16 26.00
N GLU A 7 5.33 -0.47 24.83
CA GLU A 7 5.37 0.39 23.64
C GLU A 7 4.35 1.53 23.70
N ILE A 8 3.45 1.54 24.70
CA ILE A 8 2.62 2.71 24.99
C ILE A 8 3.47 3.75 25.71
N ASP A 9 3.54 4.96 25.14
CA ASP A 9 4.33 6.05 25.67
C ASP A 9 3.56 6.98 26.63
N ASP A 10 2.23 6.96 26.56
CA ASP A 10 1.37 7.80 27.39
C ASP A 10 1.44 7.39 28.87
N ALA A 11 1.98 8.27 29.71
CA ALA A 11 2.06 8.06 31.15
C ALA A 11 0.68 7.87 31.80
N ASN A 12 -0.37 8.45 31.22
CA ASN A 12 -1.72 8.30 31.76
C ASN A 12 -2.20 6.86 31.67
N PHE A 13 -1.78 6.08 30.66
CA PHE A 13 -2.21 4.68 30.46
C PHE A 13 -1.81 3.75 31.62
N PHE A 14 -0.77 4.08 32.37
CA PHE A 14 -0.27 3.25 33.46
C PHE A 14 -0.88 3.66 34.80
N LEU A 15 -1.24 2.67 35.61
CA LEU A 15 -1.63 2.87 37.00
C LEU A 15 -0.41 3.01 37.91
N SER A 16 0.71 2.36 37.55
CA SER A 16 1.99 2.52 38.21
C SER A 16 2.85 3.56 37.50
N LYS A 17 3.55 4.41 38.28
CA LYS A 17 4.55 5.35 37.73
C LYS A 17 5.68 4.64 36.96
N ASP A 18 5.98 3.40 37.34
CA ASP A 18 6.99 2.56 36.68
C ASP A 18 6.34 1.53 35.73
N GLY A 19 5.04 1.65 35.45
CA GLY A 19 4.27 0.63 34.72
C GLY A 19 4.82 0.38 33.31
N LYS A 20 5.31 1.43 32.65
CA LYS A 20 6.00 1.33 31.35
C LYS A 20 7.22 0.42 31.39
N LYS A 21 7.93 0.35 32.51
CA LYS A 21 9.22 -0.36 32.66
C LYS A 21 9.11 -1.64 33.49
N SER A 22 7.93 -1.96 34.02
CA SER A 22 7.74 -3.11 34.89
C SER A 22 6.31 -3.63 34.86
N ALA A 23 6.09 -4.72 34.09
CA ALA A 23 4.81 -5.43 34.06
C ALA A 23 4.35 -5.85 35.46
N LYS A 24 5.28 -6.28 36.32
CA LYS A 24 4.97 -6.68 37.70
C LYS A 24 4.42 -5.51 38.54
N LYS A 25 5.02 -4.33 38.45
CA LYS A 25 4.53 -3.14 39.18
C LYS A 25 3.18 -2.69 38.64
N GLU A 26 3.00 -2.72 37.32
CA GLU A 26 1.71 -2.38 36.70
C GLU A 26 0.61 -3.36 37.08
N LEU A 27 0.91 -4.66 37.08
CA LEU A 27 0.02 -5.73 37.52
C LEU A 27 -0.44 -5.51 38.97
N ASN A 28 0.50 -5.31 39.89
CA ASN A 28 0.20 -5.06 41.30
C ASN A 28 -0.65 -3.80 41.50
N ALA A 29 -0.35 -2.71 40.77
CA ALA A 29 -1.13 -1.49 40.80
C ALA A 29 -2.56 -1.71 40.26
N THR A 30 -2.70 -2.50 39.18
CA THR A 30 -3.99 -2.85 38.59
C THR A 30 -4.85 -3.67 39.55
N ILE A 31 -4.28 -4.70 40.17
CA ILE A 31 -4.97 -5.53 41.18
C ILE A 31 -5.42 -4.66 42.36
N THR A 32 -4.53 -3.80 42.87
CA THR A 32 -4.84 -2.93 44.02
C THR A 32 -5.97 -1.95 43.67
N ALA A 33 -5.92 -1.34 42.49
CA ALA A 33 -6.91 -0.37 42.04
C ALA A 33 -8.30 -1.00 41.80
N LEU A 34 -8.35 -2.20 41.20
CA LEU A 34 -9.60 -2.92 40.98
C LEU A 34 -10.23 -3.44 42.28
N LEU A 35 -9.44 -3.90 43.25
CA LEU A 35 -9.94 -4.40 44.53
C LEU A 35 -10.36 -3.27 45.48
N ASN A 36 -9.66 -2.13 45.45
CA ASN A 36 -9.92 -0.97 46.30
C ASN A 36 -10.57 0.17 45.51
N GLU A 37 -11.57 -0.16 44.68
CA GLU A 37 -12.25 0.83 43.85
C GLU A 37 -12.92 1.91 44.71
N THR A 38 -12.77 3.17 44.30
CA THR A 38 -13.32 4.34 45.00
C THR A 38 -14.27 5.15 44.13
N LYS A 39 -14.25 4.92 42.82
CA LYS A 39 -15.14 5.54 41.84
C LYS A 39 -16.10 4.49 41.30
N PHE A 40 -17.37 4.85 41.16
CA PHE A 40 -18.43 3.92 40.74
C PHE A 40 -19.14 4.38 39.46
N ASP A 41 -18.48 5.26 38.71
CA ASP A 41 -18.91 5.79 37.40
C ASP A 41 -17.93 5.37 36.29
N ASP A 42 -18.06 5.96 35.10
CA ASP A 42 -17.21 5.69 33.93
C ASP A 42 -15.71 5.96 34.17
N ASN A 43 -15.36 6.71 35.22
CA ASN A 43 -13.96 6.97 35.60
C ASN A 43 -13.38 5.91 36.54
N SER A 44 -14.14 4.87 36.90
CA SER A 44 -13.65 3.74 37.67
C SER A 44 -12.56 2.97 36.91
N THR A 45 -11.69 2.32 37.66
CA THR A 45 -10.61 1.48 37.13
C THR A 45 -11.17 0.36 36.26
N ALA A 46 -12.29 -0.22 36.69
CA ALA A 46 -12.96 -1.30 35.99
C ALA A 46 -13.57 -0.86 34.65
N CYS A 47 -14.11 0.36 34.55
CA CYS A 47 -14.62 0.92 33.28
C CYS A 47 -13.49 1.36 32.36
N ARG A 48 -12.39 1.84 32.92
CA ARG A 48 -11.21 2.27 32.17
C ARG A 48 -10.37 1.11 31.64
N PHE A 49 -10.27 0.02 32.39
CA PHE A 49 -9.46 -1.16 32.07
C PHE A 49 -10.27 -2.48 32.05
N PRO A 50 -11.29 -2.60 31.17
CA PRO A 50 -12.13 -3.79 31.10
C PRO A 50 -11.38 -5.04 30.62
N ALA A 51 -10.32 -4.91 29.81
CA ALA A 51 -9.53 -6.05 29.36
C ALA A 51 -8.69 -6.60 30.52
N ARG A 52 -8.01 -5.71 31.26
CA ARG A 52 -7.25 -6.11 32.45
C ARG A 52 -8.14 -6.71 33.53
N LYS A 53 -9.32 -6.13 33.75
CA LYS A 53 -10.33 -6.68 34.68
C LYS A 53 -10.74 -8.09 34.27
N ALA A 54 -11.10 -8.30 33.00
CA ALA A 54 -11.53 -9.61 32.50
C ALA A 54 -10.42 -10.65 32.64
N TRP A 55 -9.19 -10.30 32.22
CA TRP A 55 -8.03 -11.18 32.33
C TRP A 55 -7.69 -11.54 33.78
N LEU A 56 -7.68 -10.56 34.69
CA LEU A 56 -7.43 -10.82 36.11
C LEU A 56 -8.51 -11.70 36.75
N LYS A 57 -9.77 -11.50 36.36
CA LYS A 57 -10.89 -12.31 36.84
C LYS A 57 -10.65 -13.79 36.55
N GLU A 58 -10.22 -14.09 35.33
CA GLU A 58 -9.91 -15.44 34.87
C GLU A 58 -8.64 -16.00 35.55
N GLN A 59 -7.53 -15.27 35.54
CA GLN A 59 -6.24 -15.77 36.03
C GLN A 59 -6.19 -15.98 37.55
N LEU A 60 -6.96 -15.22 38.32
CA LEU A 60 -6.97 -15.27 39.79
C LEU A 60 -8.22 -15.95 40.36
N ASP A 61 -9.11 -16.47 39.51
CA ASP A 61 -10.41 -17.05 39.92
C ASP A 61 -11.22 -16.13 40.87
N ILE A 62 -11.19 -14.82 40.58
CA ILE A 62 -11.92 -13.83 41.37
C ILE A 62 -13.39 -13.89 40.97
N LYS A 63 -14.27 -14.22 41.92
CA LYS A 63 -15.72 -14.30 41.64
C LYS A 63 -16.28 -12.96 41.16
N GLU A 64 -16.05 -11.90 41.93
CA GLU A 64 -16.54 -10.55 41.62
C GLU A 64 -15.56 -9.48 42.10
N PHE A 65 -15.36 -8.47 41.25
CA PHE A 65 -14.80 -7.18 41.63
C PHE A 65 -15.93 -6.25 42.10
N PRO A 66 -15.63 -5.14 42.80
CA PRO A 66 -16.64 -4.12 43.11
C PRO A 66 -17.51 -3.78 41.89
N GLU A 67 -18.82 -3.76 42.09
CA GLU A 67 -19.76 -3.37 41.04
C GLU A 67 -19.61 -1.87 40.74
N VAL A 68 -19.49 -1.54 39.45
CA VAL A 68 -19.35 -0.16 38.97
C VAL A 68 -20.27 0.03 37.77
N ARG A 69 -20.68 1.28 37.52
CA ARG A 69 -21.50 1.62 36.36
C ARG A 69 -20.62 2.17 35.22
N CYS A 70 -20.57 1.44 34.10
CA CYS A 70 -19.77 1.78 32.92
C CYS A 70 -20.67 2.17 31.74
N ASP A 71 -21.50 3.21 31.91
CA ASP A 71 -22.52 3.61 30.93
C ASP A 71 -21.91 3.88 29.53
N GLU A 72 -20.75 4.52 29.46
CA GLU A 72 -20.09 4.82 28.18
C GLU A 72 -19.55 3.56 27.49
N TYR A 73 -18.85 2.72 28.24
CA TYR A 73 -18.29 1.46 27.74
C TYR A 73 -19.40 0.52 27.28
N ASP A 74 -20.44 0.34 28.10
CA ASP A 74 -21.56 -0.55 27.80
C ASP A 74 -22.36 -0.07 26.58
N SER A 75 -22.54 1.26 26.44
CA SER A 75 -23.18 1.87 25.27
C SER A 75 -22.39 1.59 23.98
N ILE A 76 -21.06 1.77 24.02
CA ILE A 76 -20.19 1.52 22.87
C ILE A 76 -20.12 0.03 22.54
N LEU A 77 -19.99 -0.84 23.54
CA LEU A 77 -19.97 -2.28 23.33
C LEU A 77 -21.28 -2.79 22.71
N LYS A 78 -22.42 -2.29 23.21
CA LYS A 78 -23.76 -2.61 22.67
C LYS A 78 -23.90 -2.12 21.22
N ARG A 79 -23.37 -0.94 20.90
CA ARG A 79 -23.40 -0.38 19.54
C ARG A 79 -22.49 -1.15 18.58
N LEU A 80 -21.33 -1.60 19.04
CA LEU A 80 -20.39 -2.40 18.26
C LEU A 80 -20.95 -3.80 18.00
N ASN A 81 -21.55 -4.43 19.02
CA ASN A 81 -22.04 -5.80 18.99
C ASN A 81 -21.06 -6.75 18.28
N PRO A 82 -19.80 -6.85 18.77
CA PRO A 82 -18.71 -7.51 18.04
C PRO A 82 -18.95 -9.01 17.88
N LYS A 83 -18.75 -9.52 16.67
CA LYS A 83 -18.99 -10.94 16.32
C LYS A 83 -17.82 -11.62 15.64
N SER A 84 -17.17 -10.92 14.72
CA SER A 84 -15.96 -11.40 14.04
C SER A 84 -15.07 -10.21 13.72
N ALA A 85 -13.85 -10.47 13.24
CA ALA A 85 -12.92 -9.43 12.80
C ALA A 85 -12.37 -9.74 11.41
N THR A 86 -11.98 -8.69 10.69
CA THR A 86 -11.46 -8.77 9.33
C THR A 86 -10.22 -7.91 9.21
N ILE A 87 -9.14 -8.42 8.62
CA ILE A 87 -8.02 -7.59 8.16
C ILE A 87 -8.42 -6.97 6.83
N VAL A 88 -8.40 -5.65 6.76
CA VAL A 88 -8.68 -4.90 5.53
C VAL A 88 -7.37 -4.35 4.98
N PHE A 89 -7.04 -4.74 3.75
CA PHE A 89 -5.86 -4.33 3.00
C PHE A 89 -6.26 -3.53 1.75
N PRO A 90 -6.32 -2.19 1.83
CA PRO A 90 -6.27 -1.36 0.65
C PRO A 90 -4.91 -1.50 -0.05
N SER A 91 -4.95 -1.82 -1.34
CA SER A 91 -3.76 -2.01 -2.17
C SER A 91 -2.90 -0.74 -2.26
N ALA A 92 -1.74 -0.83 -2.94
CA ALA A 92 -0.89 0.32 -3.22
C ALA A 92 -1.66 1.50 -3.84
N HIS A 93 -1.30 2.74 -3.48
CA HIS A 93 -1.76 3.93 -4.18
C HIS A 93 -0.75 4.34 -5.25
N ILE A 94 -1.07 4.16 -6.52
CA ILE A 94 -0.11 4.45 -7.60
C ILE A 94 0.34 5.93 -7.57
N ASN A 95 -0.55 6.89 -7.29
CA ASN A 95 -0.23 8.32 -7.38
C ASN A 95 0.21 8.99 -6.05
N SER A 96 0.65 8.23 -5.03
CA SER A 96 1.03 8.81 -3.72
C SER A 96 2.17 8.01 -3.05
N PRO A 97 3.42 8.52 -3.02
CA PRO A 97 4.54 7.80 -2.42
C PRO A 97 4.30 7.35 -0.98
N ALA A 98 3.62 8.17 -0.17
CA ALA A 98 3.33 7.87 1.24
C ALA A 98 2.36 6.69 1.44
N SER A 99 1.56 6.36 0.42
CA SER A 99 0.54 5.29 0.46
C SER A 99 0.85 4.14 -0.51
N MET A 100 2.04 4.15 -1.15
CA MET A 100 2.42 3.15 -2.15
C MET A 100 2.62 1.75 -1.54
N PHE A 101 2.97 1.63 -0.26
CA PHE A 101 3.11 0.34 0.42
C PHE A 101 1.78 -0.38 0.72
N GLY A 102 0.65 0.28 0.46
CA GLY A 102 -0.66 -0.15 0.96
C GLY A 102 -0.86 0.23 2.43
N HIS A 103 -1.94 -0.26 3.01
CA HIS A 103 -2.27 -0.05 4.43
C HIS A 103 -2.94 -1.30 4.98
N THR A 104 -2.81 -1.60 6.26
CA THR A 104 -3.70 -2.57 6.91
C THR A 104 -4.37 -1.96 8.12
N PHE A 105 -5.63 -2.32 8.29
CA PHE A 105 -6.42 -1.97 9.45
C PHE A 105 -7.42 -3.08 9.74
N LEU A 106 -8.01 -3.07 10.94
CA LEU A 106 -8.99 -4.08 11.33
C LEU A 106 -10.40 -3.54 11.20
N ARG A 107 -11.33 -4.38 10.75
CA ARG A 107 -12.77 -4.13 10.84
C ARG A 107 -13.38 -5.08 11.86
N ILE A 108 -14.12 -4.52 12.82
CA ILE A 108 -14.94 -5.29 13.76
C ILE A 108 -16.33 -5.46 13.16
N ASN A 109 -16.67 -6.70 12.84
CA ASN A 109 -17.95 -7.07 12.27
C ASN A 109 -19.00 -7.14 13.37
N SER A 110 -20.11 -6.46 13.15
CA SER A 110 -21.25 -6.47 14.06
C SER A 110 -22.22 -7.60 13.74
N GLY A 111 -23.08 -7.97 14.69
CA GLY A 111 -24.22 -8.86 14.42
C GLY A 111 -25.31 -8.26 13.53
N TYR A 112 -25.15 -7.03 13.02
CA TYR A 112 -26.08 -6.40 12.09
C TYR A 112 -25.83 -6.87 10.65
N LYS A 113 -26.89 -6.96 9.83
CA LYS A 113 -26.79 -7.47 8.45
C LYS A 113 -25.91 -6.64 7.50
N SER A 114 -25.66 -5.37 7.81
CA SER A 114 -24.93 -4.46 6.91
C SER A 114 -23.48 -4.27 7.36
N LYS A 115 -22.52 -4.65 6.50
CA LYS A 115 -21.08 -4.38 6.68
C LYS A 115 -20.78 -2.88 6.88
N LEU A 116 -21.61 -1.97 6.34
CA LEU A 116 -21.40 -0.52 6.47
C LEU A 116 -21.63 0.02 7.89
N LEU A 117 -22.33 -0.74 8.74
CA LEU A 117 -22.54 -0.41 10.15
C LEU A 117 -21.41 -0.92 11.05
N SER A 118 -20.42 -1.60 10.46
CA SER A 118 -19.23 -2.08 11.17
C SER A 118 -18.24 -0.94 11.44
N TYR A 119 -17.27 -1.20 12.31
CA TYR A 119 -16.28 -0.21 12.71
C TYR A 119 -14.89 -0.61 12.25
N ALA A 120 -14.10 0.37 11.81
CA ALA A 120 -12.69 0.26 11.51
C ALA A 120 -11.85 0.74 12.70
N ILE A 121 -10.88 -0.08 13.08
CA ILE A 121 -9.82 0.30 14.02
C ILE A 121 -8.66 0.78 13.19
N ASN A 122 -8.30 2.04 13.35
CA ASN A 122 -7.21 2.65 12.60
C ASN A 122 -6.17 3.22 13.57
N TYR A 123 -4.90 3.03 13.22
CA TYR A 123 -3.77 3.66 13.90
C TYR A 123 -3.02 4.54 12.88
N ALA A 124 -2.85 5.82 13.19
CA ALA A 124 -2.24 6.77 12.27
C ALA A 124 -1.37 7.79 13.00
N ALA A 125 -0.35 8.28 12.31
CA ALA A 125 0.47 9.39 12.77
C ALA A 125 -0.38 10.66 12.91
N ASN A 126 -0.27 11.33 14.06
CA ASN A 126 -0.89 12.62 14.31
C ASN A 126 -0.06 13.75 13.69
N ALA A 127 -0.10 13.85 12.36
CA ALA A 127 0.48 14.95 11.60
C ALA A 127 -0.58 16.01 11.30
N ASN A 128 -0.20 17.28 11.29
CA ASN A 128 -1.10 18.37 10.88
C ASN A 128 -0.90 18.66 9.38
N PRO A 129 -1.86 18.26 8.51
CA PRO A 129 -1.72 18.41 7.07
C PRO A 129 -1.60 19.86 6.61
N ASP A 130 -2.14 20.80 7.38
CA ASP A 130 -2.18 22.23 7.02
C ASP A 130 -0.83 22.93 7.25
N THR A 131 0.09 22.30 8.00
CA THR A 131 1.35 22.93 8.43
C THR A 131 2.61 22.17 8.02
N GLU A 132 2.49 20.93 7.54
CA GLU A 132 3.67 20.07 7.26
C GLU A 132 3.78 19.70 5.78
N ASN A 133 4.95 20.02 5.19
CA ASN A 133 5.33 19.60 3.83
C ASN A 133 5.54 18.07 3.80
N GLY A 134 5.11 17.40 2.73
CA GLY A 134 5.28 15.95 2.54
C GLY A 134 6.71 15.42 2.69
N VAL A 135 7.74 16.22 2.39
CA VAL A 135 9.15 15.85 2.62
C VAL A 135 9.50 15.88 4.11
N ILE A 136 9.03 16.89 4.85
CA ILE A 136 9.20 16.97 6.31
C ILE A 136 8.45 15.82 6.99
N PHE A 137 7.25 15.50 6.50
CA PHE A 137 6.47 14.36 6.96
C PHE A 137 7.20 13.03 6.77
N ALA A 138 7.78 12.80 5.59
CA ALA A 138 8.57 11.60 5.33
C ALA A 138 9.79 11.51 6.26
N ILE A 139 10.57 12.59 6.39
CA ILE A 139 11.77 12.60 7.25
C ILE A 139 11.40 12.40 8.73
N LYS A 140 10.43 13.15 9.27
CA LYS A 140 10.00 12.98 10.66
C LYS A 140 9.45 11.57 10.90
N GLY A 141 8.67 11.03 9.96
CA GLY A 141 8.14 9.67 10.04
C GLY A 141 9.19 8.57 10.05
N LEU A 142 10.27 8.74 9.30
CA LEU A 142 11.42 7.83 9.28
C LEU A 142 12.15 7.78 10.64
N PHE A 143 12.17 8.89 11.38
CA PHE A 143 12.89 9.02 12.65
C PHE A 143 11.99 9.03 13.90
N GLY A 144 10.72 8.61 13.80
CA GLY A 144 9.83 8.51 14.96
C GLY A 144 9.30 9.85 15.50
N GLY A 145 9.29 10.89 14.67
CA GLY A 145 8.92 12.26 15.05
C GLY A 145 7.43 12.52 15.23
N TYR A 146 6.59 11.48 15.20
CA TYR A 146 5.13 11.58 15.33
C TYR A 146 4.62 10.72 16.48
N TYR A 147 3.56 11.19 17.13
CA TYR A 147 2.73 10.33 17.97
C TYR A 147 1.67 9.65 17.13
N GLY A 148 1.54 8.34 17.24
CA GLY A 148 0.44 7.60 16.68
C GLY A 148 -0.74 7.52 17.66
N LYS A 149 -1.95 7.52 17.10
CA LYS A 149 -3.19 7.43 17.87
C LYS A 149 -4.10 6.35 17.30
N TYR A 150 -4.78 5.66 18.21
CA TYR A 150 -5.86 4.75 17.88
C TYR A 150 -7.16 5.51 17.65
N SER A 151 -7.95 5.04 16.69
CA SER A 151 -9.25 5.61 16.37
C SER A 151 -10.21 4.51 15.97
N LEU A 152 -11.45 4.62 16.44
CA LEU A 152 -12.55 3.72 16.09
C LEU A 152 -13.56 4.51 15.25
N LEU A 153 -13.61 4.20 13.96
CA LEU A 153 -14.35 4.99 12.97
C LEU A 153 -15.37 4.11 12.25
N PRO A 154 -16.49 4.67 11.76
CA PRO A 154 -17.39 3.91 10.91
C PRO A 154 -16.68 3.36 9.67
N TYR A 155 -16.91 2.09 9.33
CA TYR A 155 -16.21 1.44 8.22
C TYR A 155 -16.52 2.11 6.86
N TYR A 156 -17.72 2.65 6.68
CA TYR A 156 -18.10 3.33 5.45
C TYR A 156 -17.25 4.59 5.18
N ASP A 157 -16.76 5.28 6.22
CA ASP A 157 -15.88 6.44 6.06
C ASP A 157 -14.52 6.00 5.51
N LYS A 158 -13.98 4.88 6.01
CA LYS A 158 -12.74 4.29 5.47
C LYS A 158 -12.90 3.73 4.07
N LEU A 159 -14.06 3.17 3.74
CA LEU A 159 -14.36 2.81 2.35
C LEU A 159 -14.39 4.03 1.44
N LYS A 160 -14.97 5.15 1.88
CA LYS A 160 -14.99 6.39 1.09
C LYS A 160 -13.58 6.94 0.88
N GLU A 161 -12.76 6.98 1.93
CA GLU A 161 -11.36 7.39 1.86
C GLU A 161 -10.57 6.53 0.87
N TYR A 162 -10.56 5.21 1.06
CA TYR A 162 -9.68 4.33 0.30
C TYR A 162 -10.19 3.94 -1.08
N ARG A 163 -11.48 3.59 -1.20
CA ARG A 163 -12.06 3.16 -2.50
C ARG A 163 -12.37 4.35 -3.40
N ASP A 164 -12.92 5.43 -2.84
CA ASP A 164 -13.50 6.52 -3.63
C ASP A 164 -12.49 7.64 -3.87
N THR A 165 -11.89 8.18 -2.81
CA THR A 165 -10.94 9.31 -2.90
C THR A 165 -9.55 8.87 -3.37
N GLU A 166 -9.02 7.81 -2.74
CA GLU A 166 -7.70 7.25 -3.05
C GLU A 166 -7.74 6.20 -4.18
N GLN A 167 -8.92 5.76 -4.60
CA GLN A 167 -9.10 4.88 -5.75
C GLN A 167 -8.35 3.54 -5.67
N ARG A 168 -8.25 3.00 -4.46
CA ARG A 168 -7.54 1.74 -4.17
C ARG A 168 -8.51 0.58 -4.13
N ASP A 169 -8.09 -0.52 -4.74
CA ASP A 169 -8.78 -1.78 -4.59
C ASP A 169 -8.58 -2.27 -3.14
N ILE A 170 -9.59 -2.94 -2.59
CA ILE A 170 -9.56 -3.40 -1.21
C ILE A 170 -9.72 -4.91 -1.17
N TRP A 171 -8.82 -5.57 -0.43
CA TRP A 171 -8.94 -6.96 -0.03
C TRP A 171 -9.34 -7.04 1.44
N GLU A 172 -10.33 -7.85 1.74
CA GLU A 172 -10.83 -8.12 3.08
C GLU A 172 -10.55 -9.59 3.40
N TYR A 173 -9.85 -9.87 4.50
CA TYR A 173 -9.52 -11.21 4.97
C TYR A 173 -10.24 -11.46 6.30
N ASP A 174 -11.32 -12.23 6.25
CA ASP A 174 -12.11 -12.55 7.44
C ASP A 174 -11.31 -13.52 8.32
N LEU A 175 -11.20 -13.19 9.60
CA LEU A 175 -10.40 -13.95 10.56
C LEU A 175 -11.27 -15.01 11.25
N ASN A 176 -10.72 -16.20 11.46
CA ASN A 176 -11.35 -17.31 12.18
C ASN A 176 -11.34 -17.11 13.72
N LEU A 177 -11.51 -15.88 14.19
CA LEU A 177 -11.63 -15.55 15.61
C LEU A 177 -13.06 -15.79 16.09
N ASN A 178 -13.20 -16.38 17.28
CA ASN A 178 -14.51 -16.53 17.92
C ASN A 178 -14.97 -15.23 18.61
N GLU A 179 -16.24 -15.17 19.02
CA GLU A 179 -16.82 -13.95 19.61
C GLU A 179 -16.11 -13.49 20.88
N GLU A 180 -15.64 -14.41 21.74
CA GLU A 180 -14.93 -14.06 22.99
C GLU A 180 -13.53 -13.50 22.69
N GLU A 181 -12.82 -14.08 21.72
CA GLU A 181 -11.53 -13.55 21.25
C GLU A 181 -11.70 -12.12 20.72
N VAL A 182 -12.72 -11.87 19.90
CA VAL A 182 -13.00 -10.51 19.38
C VAL A 182 -13.44 -9.57 20.50
N LEU A 183 -14.21 -10.05 21.48
CA LEU A 183 -14.61 -9.24 22.64
C LEU A 183 -13.40 -8.85 23.49
N GLN A 184 -12.43 -9.74 23.68
CA GLN A 184 -11.16 -9.45 24.35
C GLN A 184 -10.36 -8.38 23.60
N MET A 185 -10.30 -8.47 22.27
CA MET A 185 -9.70 -7.43 21.43
C MET A 185 -10.39 -6.06 21.64
N VAL A 186 -11.72 -6.01 21.55
CA VAL A 186 -12.50 -4.77 21.73
C VAL A 186 -12.32 -4.16 23.12
N ARG A 187 -12.29 -5.00 24.17
CA ARG A 187 -11.97 -4.55 25.53
C ARG A 187 -10.63 -3.82 25.57
N HIS A 188 -9.60 -4.34 24.91
CA HIS A 188 -8.28 -3.71 24.95
C HIS A 188 -8.18 -2.47 24.07
N ILE A 189 -8.86 -2.46 22.91
CA ILE A 189 -8.99 -1.24 22.07
C ILE A 189 -9.58 -0.08 22.88
N TRP A 190 -10.58 -0.37 23.73
CA TRP A 190 -11.13 0.62 24.64
C TRP A 190 -10.08 1.18 25.62
N GLU A 191 -9.24 0.34 26.21
CA GLU A 191 -8.18 0.78 27.14
C GLU A 191 -7.14 1.71 26.50
N LEU A 192 -6.92 1.54 25.19
CA LEU A 192 -6.00 2.35 24.40
C LEU A 192 -6.65 3.63 23.87
N ASN A 193 -7.96 3.82 24.03
CA ASN A 193 -8.64 5.02 23.57
C ASN A 193 -8.06 6.27 24.24
N GLY A 194 -7.72 7.28 23.43
CA GLY A 194 -7.11 8.52 23.92
C GLY A 194 -5.65 8.42 24.35
N THR A 195 -5.01 7.25 24.21
CA THR A 195 -3.57 7.07 24.46
C THR A 195 -2.73 7.34 23.20
N HIS A 196 -1.41 7.41 23.37
CA HIS A 196 -0.47 7.57 22.27
C HIS A 196 0.79 6.71 22.46
N SER A 197 1.42 6.41 21.33
CA SER A 197 2.77 5.82 21.23
C SER A 197 3.56 6.54 20.15
N ASN A 198 4.88 6.39 20.15
CA ASN A 198 5.75 6.87 19.09
C ASN A 198 5.41 6.12 17.78
N TYR A 199 5.41 6.84 16.66
CA TYR A 199 5.06 6.29 15.36
C TYR A 199 6.30 6.21 14.48
N TYR A 200 6.74 5.00 14.19
CA TYR A 200 7.87 4.72 13.29
C TYR A 200 7.37 4.11 11.98
N PHE A 201 7.74 4.70 10.83
CA PHE A 201 7.21 4.29 9.53
C PHE A 201 7.52 2.84 9.17
N PHE A 202 8.73 2.38 9.48
CA PHE A 202 9.15 1.02 9.13
C PHE A 202 8.76 -0.03 10.16
N THR A 203 8.65 0.30 11.45
CA THR A 203 8.46 -0.68 12.52
C THR A 203 7.11 -0.53 13.20
N GLU A 204 6.98 0.41 14.15
CA GLU A 204 5.80 0.65 14.97
C GLU A 204 4.71 1.44 14.22
N ASN A 205 4.38 0.99 13.01
CA ASN A 205 3.41 1.63 12.12
C ASN A 205 1.99 1.10 12.33
N CYS A 206 1.05 1.62 11.53
CA CYS A 206 -0.35 1.16 11.48
C CYS A 206 -0.53 -0.35 11.46
N SER A 207 0.27 -1.05 10.65
CA SER A 207 0.10 -2.48 10.40
C SER A 207 0.60 -3.30 11.58
N TYR A 208 1.71 -2.88 12.21
CA TYR A 208 2.24 -3.51 13.41
C TYR A 208 1.24 -3.47 14.58
N ASN A 209 0.61 -2.32 14.80
CA ASN A 209 -0.34 -2.16 15.90
C ASN A 209 -1.62 -3.01 15.69
N MET A 210 -1.96 -3.40 14.45
CA MET A 210 -3.05 -4.36 14.23
C MET A 210 -2.68 -5.78 14.67
N LEU A 211 -1.41 -6.18 14.54
CA LEU A 211 -0.94 -7.50 14.99
C LEU A 211 -1.11 -7.67 16.50
N TRP A 212 -0.80 -6.63 17.27
CA TRP A 212 -1.04 -6.60 18.72
C TRP A 212 -2.49 -6.91 19.08
N PHE A 213 -3.46 -6.32 18.38
CA PHE A 213 -4.87 -6.58 18.65
C PHE A 213 -5.26 -8.03 18.37
N ILE A 214 -4.74 -8.62 17.30
CA ILE A 214 -5.03 -10.01 16.94
C ILE A 214 -4.40 -10.98 17.97
N GLU A 215 -3.18 -10.72 18.42
CA GLU A 215 -2.54 -11.51 19.50
C GLU A 215 -3.25 -11.34 20.85
N ILE A 216 -3.79 -10.17 21.15
CA ILE A 216 -4.61 -9.97 22.36
C ILE A 216 -5.92 -10.75 22.25
N ALA A 217 -6.52 -10.85 21.06
CA ALA A 217 -7.68 -11.70 20.81
C ALA A 217 -7.35 -13.18 21.04
N ARG A 218 -6.22 -13.65 20.51
CA ARG A 218 -5.78 -15.05 20.61
C ARG A 218 -4.33 -15.09 21.12
N PRO A 219 -4.10 -15.21 22.45
CA PRO A 219 -2.74 -15.16 23.00
C PRO A 219 -1.81 -16.32 22.61
N SER A 220 -2.31 -17.35 21.91
CA SER A 220 -1.52 -18.50 21.46
C SER A 220 -0.73 -18.26 20.17
N ILE A 221 -1.01 -17.18 19.44
CA ILE A 221 -0.31 -16.81 18.20
C ILE A 221 0.72 -15.71 18.45
N ASN A 222 1.76 -15.67 17.60
CA ASN A 222 2.86 -14.70 17.71
C ASN A 222 3.11 -14.07 16.33
N LEU A 223 2.19 -13.20 15.90
CA LEU A 223 2.25 -12.53 14.60
C LEU A 223 3.41 -11.53 14.50
N ARG A 224 3.71 -10.81 15.58
CA ARG A 224 4.77 -9.80 15.64
C ARG A 224 6.17 -10.41 15.51
N ASP A 225 6.35 -11.64 15.98
CA ASP A 225 7.64 -12.35 15.95
C ASP A 225 8.11 -12.71 14.52
N HIS A 226 7.22 -12.63 13.51
CA HIS A 226 7.61 -12.77 12.10
C HIS A 226 8.35 -11.53 11.56
N PHE A 227 8.44 -10.44 12.32
CA PHE A 227 9.02 -9.17 11.89
C PHE A 227 10.21 -8.76 12.76
N THR A 228 11.34 -8.47 12.14
CA THR A 228 12.56 -8.05 12.87
C THR A 228 12.95 -6.60 12.56
N TYR A 229 13.00 -6.22 11.28
CA TYR A 229 13.55 -4.93 10.86
C TYR A 229 12.49 -3.96 10.34
N GLN A 230 11.38 -4.48 9.83
CA GLN A 230 10.32 -3.70 9.22
C GLN A 230 9.00 -4.46 9.23
N VAL A 231 7.89 -3.74 9.19
CA VAL A 231 6.53 -4.26 9.11
C VAL A 231 5.88 -3.65 7.87
N ILE A 232 5.79 -4.45 6.80
CA ILE A 232 5.14 -4.06 5.55
C ILE A 232 3.67 -4.48 5.61
N PRO A 233 2.71 -3.63 5.22
CA PRO A 233 1.28 -3.95 5.32
C PRO A 233 0.87 -5.27 4.67
N LEU A 234 1.40 -5.61 3.49
CA LEU A 234 1.07 -6.90 2.86
C LEU A 234 1.66 -8.10 3.62
N GLU A 235 2.81 -7.93 4.26
CA GLU A 235 3.45 -9.00 5.02
C GLU A 235 2.69 -9.33 6.32
N THR A 236 1.92 -8.39 6.89
CA THR A 236 1.04 -8.67 8.03
C THR A 236 -0.12 -9.60 7.64
N VAL A 237 -0.62 -9.49 6.40
CA VAL A 237 -1.59 -10.43 5.85
C VAL A 237 -0.96 -11.82 5.64
N HIS A 238 0.27 -11.88 5.10
CA HIS A 238 0.98 -13.16 4.99
C HIS A 238 1.26 -13.81 6.36
N ALA A 239 1.57 -13.01 7.39
CA ALA A 239 1.73 -13.52 8.75
C ALA A 239 0.42 -14.11 9.29
N ALA A 240 -0.71 -13.45 9.07
CA ALA A 240 -2.03 -13.98 9.44
C ALA A 240 -2.37 -15.28 8.70
N LEU A 241 -2.00 -15.42 7.42
CA LEU A 241 -2.15 -16.67 6.68
C LEU A 241 -1.30 -17.80 7.28
N LYS A 242 -0.05 -17.49 7.63
CA LYS A 242 0.91 -18.48 8.17
C LYS A 242 0.49 -19.03 9.53
N GLU A 243 -0.20 -18.22 10.33
CA GLU A 243 -0.82 -18.62 11.61
C GLU A 243 -2.24 -19.22 11.44
N ASP A 244 -2.64 -19.56 10.21
CA ASP A 244 -3.94 -20.17 9.87
C ASP A 244 -5.14 -19.35 10.38
N LEU A 245 -5.05 -18.02 10.32
CA LEU A 245 -6.10 -17.13 10.81
C LEU A 245 -7.14 -16.75 9.76
N ILE A 246 -6.83 -16.87 8.48
CA ILE A 246 -7.68 -16.37 7.40
C ILE A 246 -8.68 -17.44 6.99
N GLU A 247 -9.97 -17.17 7.19
CA GLU A 247 -11.08 -18.06 6.82
C GLU A 247 -11.54 -17.82 5.37
N GLU A 248 -11.75 -16.55 5.01
CA GLU A 248 -12.24 -16.16 3.67
C GLU A 248 -11.55 -14.87 3.21
N SER A 249 -11.35 -14.74 1.89
CA SER A 249 -10.89 -13.50 1.26
C SER A 249 -11.95 -12.93 0.32
N SER A 250 -12.24 -11.64 0.42
CA SER A 250 -13.17 -10.94 -0.47
C SER A 250 -12.55 -9.68 -1.08
N TYR A 251 -12.96 -9.37 -2.31
CA TYR A 251 -12.42 -8.27 -3.11
C TYR A 251 -13.47 -7.19 -3.33
N ARG A 252 -13.03 -5.93 -3.23
CA ARG A 252 -13.84 -4.76 -3.52
C ARG A 252 -13.13 -3.84 -4.51
N ALA A 253 -13.72 -3.73 -5.70
CA ALA A 253 -13.22 -2.87 -6.76
C ALA A 253 -13.27 -1.39 -6.36
N SER A 254 -12.22 -0.67 -6.75
CA SER A 254 -12.10 0.77 -6.60
C SER A 254 -12.94 1.53 -7.63
N LYS A 255 -13.14 2.82 -7.36
CA LYS A 255 -13.78 3.71 -8.35
C LYS A 255 -12.99 3.76 -9.66
N ARG A 256 -11.66 3.67 -9.59
CA ARG A 256 -10.79 3.57 -10.78
C ARG A 256 -11.04 2.28 -11.55
N THR A 257 -11.10 1.13 -10.87
CA THR A 257 -11.37 -0.16 -11.51
C THR A 257 -12.76 -0.19 -12.18
N ILE A 258 -13.77 0.41 -11.53
CA ILE A 258 -15.12 0.54 -12.10
C ILE A 258 -15.09 1.43 -13.37
N LEU A 259 -14.47 2.61 -13.31
CA LEU A 259 -14.40 3.52 -14.45
C LEU A 259 -13.61 2.92 -15.63
N LEU A 260 -12.49 2.25 -15.38
CA LEU A 260 -11.74 1.55 -16.43
C LEU A 260 -12.56 0.39 -17.02
N LYS A 261 -13.39 -0.28 -16.22
CA LYS A 261 -14.30 -1.30 -16.75
C LYS A 261 -15.34 -0.67 -17.69
N TYR A 262 -15.93 0.47 -17.33
CA TYR A 262 -16.81 1.21 -18.24
C TYR A 262 -16.08 1.63 -19.52
N GLU A 263 -14.83 2.07 -19.40
CA GLU A 263 -14.01 2.43 -20.56
C GLU A 263 -13.82 1.27 -21.54
N SER A 264 -13.72 0.03 -21.05
CA SER A 264 -13.59 -1.16 -21.89
C SER A 264 -14.88 -1.62 -22.59
N ILE A 265 -16.06 -1.22 -22.10
CA ILE A 265 -17.36 -1.72 -22.60
C ILE A 265 -18.21 -0.66 -23.31
N ILE A 266 -17.94 0.62 -23.07
CA ILE A 266 -18.54 1.72 -23.83
C ILE A 266 -17.91 1.70 -25.22
N GLU A 267 -18.74 1.78 -26.26
CA GLU A 267 -18.24 1.83 -27.63
C GLU A 267 -17.31 3.02 -27.84
N VAL A 268 -16.24 2.83 -28.61
CA VAL A 268 -15.17 3.84 -28.82
C VAL A 268 -15.71 5.20 -29.29
N LYS A 269 -16.78 5.24 -30.08
CA LYS A 269 -17.43 6.49 -30.52
C LYS A 269 -18.12 7.26 -29.38
N TYR A 270 -18.51 6.59 -28.31
CA TYR A 270 -19.24 7.15 -27.17
C TYR A 270 -18.39 7.33 -25.92
N ILE A 271 -17.14 6.86 -25.92
CA ILE A 271 -16.31 6.80 -24.70
C ILE A 271 -16.08 8.15 -24.03
N LYS A 272 -16.08 9.24 -24.80
CA LYS A 272 -15.89 10.61 -24.28
C LYS A 272 -17.16 11.23 -23.69
N LEU A 273 -18.34 10.66 -23.97
CA LEU A 273 -19.62 11.24 -23.57
C LEU A 273 -19.79 11.35 -22.05
N PRO A 274 -19.40 10.36 -21.22
CA PRO A 274 -19.52 10.49 -19.77
C PRO A 274 -18.75 11.69 -19.21
N ARG A 275 -17.47 11.84 -19.62
CA ARG A 275 -16.63 12.98 -19.23
C ARG A 275 -17.21 14.31 -19.72
N LYS A 276 -17.61 14.39 -21.01
CA LYS A 276 -18.22 15.59 -21.58
C LYS A 276 -19.52 15.99 -20.86
N LEU A 277 -20.33 15.03 -20.43
CA LEU A 277 -21.57 15.29 -19.70
C LEU A 277 -21.29 15.92 -18.33
N VAL A 278 -20.33 15.38 -17.57
CA VAL A 278 -19.92 15.92 -16.26
C VAL A 278 -19.28 17.30 -16.40
N GLU A 279 -18.47 17.50 -17.44
CA GLU A 279 -17.87 18.80 -17.79
C GLU A 279 -18.88 19.79 -18.42
N LYS A 280 -20.17 19.43 -18.51
CA LYS A 280 -21.25 20.24 -19.10
C LYS A 280 -20.97 20.70 -20.55
N LYS A 281 -20.19 19.93 -21.30
CA LYS A 281 -19.89 20.16 -22.74
C LYS A 281 -20.97 19.61 -23.68
N ILE A 282 -21.82 18.73 -23.16
CA ILE A 282 -23.03 18.20 -23.82
C ILE A 282 -24.17 18.19 -22.82
N SER A 283 -25.41 18.19 -23.32
CA SER A 283 -26.60 18.05 -22.51
C SER A 283 -26.94 16.58 -22.24
N LEU A 284 -27.80 16.35 -21.25
CA LEU A 284 -28.28 15.01 -20.93
C LEU A 284 -29.22 14.48 -22.04
N GLU A 285 -29.97 15.39 -22.67
CA GLU A 285 -30.88 15.13 -23.77
C GLU A 285 -30.15 14.61 -25.02
N ASP A 286 -28.91 15.06 -25.26
CA ASP A 286 -28.07 14.58 -26.36
C ASP A 286 -27.81 13.07 -26.27
N ILE A 287 -27.82 12.51 -25.05
CA ILE A 287 -27.65 11.07 -24.81
C ILE A 287 -28.99 10.36 -24.81
N ILE A 288 -29.97 10.88 -24.06
CA ILE A 288 -31.27 10.19 -23.88
C ILE A 288 -32.05 10.11 -25.19
N ASN A 289 -32.09 11.19 -25.96
CA ASN A 289 -32.93 11.30 -27.16
C ASN A 289 -32.23 10.80 -28.43
N SER A 290 -30.93 10.49 -28.37
CA SER A 290 -30.20 9.97 -29.53
C SER A 290 -30.76 8.61 -29.95
N SER A 291 -31.21 8.49 -31.20
CA SER A 291 -31.62 7.22 -31.81
C SER A 291 -30.45 6.33 -32.20
N GLU A 292 -29.23 6.90 -32.29
CA GLU A 292 -28.02 6.18 -32.68
C GLU A 292 -27.42 5.36 -31.53
N ILE A 293 -27.66 5.76 -30.29
CA ILE A 293 -27.11 5.10 -29.11
C ILE A 293 -28.08 4.01 -28.65
N GLU A 294 -27.63 2.76 -28.63
CA GLU A 294 -28.43 1.66 -28.08
C GLU A 294 -28.75 1.90 -26.60
N ALA A 295 -29.91 1.42 -26.13
CA ALA A 295 -30.36 1.64 -24.75
C ALA A 295 -29.31 1.20 -23.70
N GLN A 296 -28.61 0.08 -23.93
CA GLN A 296 -27.57 -0.40 -23.02
C GLN A 296 -26.34 0.51 -23.00
N GLN A 297 -25.95 1.10 -24.14
CA GLN A 297 -24.86 2.08 -24.19
C GLN A 297 -25.24 3.36 -23.46
N LYS A 298 -26.49 3.84 -23.61
CA LYS A 298 -27.00 4.98 -22.81
C LYS A 298 -26.87 4.71 -21.31
N MET A 299 -27.27 3.51 -20.86
CA MET A 299 -27.12 3.11 -19.46
C MET A 299 -25.66 3.16 -19.00
N TYR A 300 -24.73 2.56 -19.76
CA TYR A 300 -23.31 2.59 -19.42
C TYR A 300 -22.72 4.00 -19.39
N ILE A 301 -23.13 4.86 -20.33
CA ILE A 301 -22.67 6.26 -20.38
C ILE A 301 -23.12 7.01 -19.11
N LEU A 302 -24.38 6.87 -18.70
CA LEU A 302 -24.93 7.54 -17.52
C LEU A 302 -24.38 6.98 -16.21
N GLU A 303 -24.15 5.66 -16.13
CA GLU A 303 -23.50 5.02 -14.98
C GLU A 303 -22.04 5.46 -14.85
N ALA A 304 -21.27 5.44 -15.95
CA ALA A 304 -19.89 5.94 -15.97
C ALA A 304 -19.82 7.44 -15.65
N ALA A 305 -20.78 8.24 -16.12
CA ALA A 305 -20.85 9.67 -15.81
C ALA A 305 -21.10 9.90 -14.32
N THR A 306 -21.93 9.05 -13.69
CA THR A 306 -22.19 9.11 -12.25
C THR A 306 -20.92 8.77 -11.45
N GLU A 307 -20.22 7.70 -11.81
CA GLU A 307 -18.96 7.31 -11.17
C GLU A 307 -17.87 8.37 -11.36
N PHE A 308 -17.78 8.97 -12.55
CA PHE A 308 -16.82 10.02 -12.86
C PHE A 308 -17.18 11.34 -12.14
N LEU A 309 -18.46 11.67 -12.01
CA LEU A 309 -18.93 12.83 -11.26
C LEU A 309 -18.54 12.73 -9.78
N GLU A 310 -18.75 11.58 -9.16
CA GLU A 310 -18.31 11.32 -7.78
C GLU A 310 -16.78 11.44 -7.64
N TYR A 311 -16.04 10.93 -8.62
CA TYR A 311 -14.58 11.08 -8.66
C TYR A 311 -14.16 12.56 -8.74
N SER A 312 -14.70 13.34 -9.68
CA SER A 312 -14.39 14.77 -9.81
C SER A 312 -14.76 15.56 -8.56
N PHE A 313 -15.88 15.23 -7.90
CA PHE A 313 -16.23 15.83 -6.62
C PHE A 313 -15.22 15.48 -5.52
N SER A 314 -14.73 14.23 -5.45
CA SER A 314 -13.69 13.83 -4.48
C SER A 314 -12.35 14.55 -4.69
N LYS A 315 -12.10 15.08 -5.88
CA LYS A 315 -10.91 15.89 -6.22
C LYS A 315 -11.12 17.39 -6.01
N ASN A 316 -12.27 17.81 -5.47
CA ASN A 316 -12.66 19.20 -5.28
C ASN A 316 -12.75 20.02 -6.58
N ASP A 317 -13.06 19.37 -7.71
CA ASP A 317 -13.18 20.04 -9.01
C ASP A 317 -14.50 20.82 -9.17
N MET A 318 -15.45 20.69 -8.22
CA MET A 318 -16.77 21.31 -8.27
C MET A 318 -17.38 21.56 -6.89
N THR A 319 -18.39 22.44 -6.81
CA THR A 319 -19.10 22.67 -5.55
C THR A 319 -20.09 21.54 -5.24
N LYS A 320 -20.47 21.44 -3.96
CA LYS A 320 -21.45 20.43 -3.51
C LYS A 320 -22.81 20.60 -4.20
N GLU A 321 -23.24 21.84 -4.42
CA GLU A 321 -24.52 22.16 -5.07
C GLU A 321 -24.51 21.68 -6.53
N GLN A 322 -23.44 21.98 -7.26
CA GLN A 322 -23.26 21.53 -8.64
C GLN A 322 -23.23 20.00 -8.74
N TYR A 323 -22.50 19.35 -7.83
CA TYR A 323 -22.45 17.89 -7.73
C TYR A 323 -23.84 17.30 -7.51
N LEU A 324 -24.59 17.79 -6.52
CA LEU A 324 -25.91 17.25 -6.18
C LEU A 324 -26.92 17.43 -7.33
N GLU A 325 -26.88 18.57 -8.01
CA GLU A 325 -27.73 18.84 -9.18
C GLU A 325 -27.45 17.86 -10.33
N LEU A 326 -26.17 17.74 -10.73
CA LEU A 326 -25.77 16.81 -11.79
C LEU A 326 -26.06 15.35 -11.40
N PHE A 327 -25.74 14.97 -10.17
CA PHE A 327 -25.96 13.62 -9.66
C PHE A 327 -27.45 13.27 -9.71
N HIS A 328 -28.33 14.17 -9.23
CA HIS A 328 -29.76 13.97 -9.30
C HIS A 328 -30.26 13.82 -10.74
N ASN A 329 -29.83 14.69 -11.65
CA ASN A 329 -30.29 14.68 -13.04
C ASN A 329 -29.85 13.41 -13.78
N ILE A 330 -28.57 13.03 -13.67
CA ILE A 330 -28.01 11.85 -14.32
C ILE A 330 -28.66 10.57 -13.77
N THR A 331 -28.77 10.44 -12.44
CA THR A 331 -29.36 9.24 -11.82
C THR A 331 -30.85 9.09 -12.10
N LYS A 332 -31.60 10.21 -12.11
CA LYS A 332 -33.02 10.24 -12.51
C LYS A 332 -33.20 9.78 -13.95
N ALA A 333 -32.37 10.27 -14.87
CA ALA A 333 -32.37 9.81 -16.26
C ALA A 333 -31.98 8.33 -16.38
N ARG A 334 -30.96 7.89 -15.66
CA ARG A 334 -30.55 6.48 -15.66
C ARG A 334 -31.68 5.57 -15.21
N ALA A 335 -32.47 5.97 -14.22
CA ALA A 335 -33.58 5.18 -13.69
C ALA A 335 -34.68 4.88 -14.72
N THR A 336 -34.87 5.73 -15.75
CA THR A 336 -35.93 5.53 -16.77
C THR A 336 -35.66 4.34 -17.69
N PHE A 337 -34.39 3.92 -17.83
CA PHE A 337 -33.99 2.78 -18.67
C PHE A 337 -34.16 1.42 -17.98
N GLY A 338 -34.60 1.38 -16.71
CA GLY A 338 -34.82 0.15 -15.97
C GLY A 338 -33.53 -0.63 -15.67
N LYS A 339 -33.65 -1.96 -15.57
CA LYS A 339 -32.53 -2.84 -15.18
C LYS A 339 -31.57 -3.03 -16.37
N GLY A 340 -30.32 -2.58 -16.20
CA GLY A 340 -29.25 -2.82 -17.16
C GLY A 340 -28.52 -4.15 -16.91
N LYS A 341 -27.57 -4.47 -17.79
CA LYS A 341 -26.60 -5.54 -17.55
C LYS A 341 -25.74 -5.21 -16.32
N LYS A 342 -25.51 -6.20 -15.45
CA LYS A 342 -24.61 -6.06 -14.30
C LYS A 342 -23.17 -5.90 -14.81
N LEU A 343 -22.44 -4.95 -14.23
CA LEU A 343 -21.02 -4.78 -14.52
C LEU A 343 -20.23 -5.98 -13.97
N ASP A 344 -19.61 -6.72 -14.87
CA ASP A 344 -18.74 -7.85 -14.51
C ASP A 344 -17.29 -7.38 -14.40
N ILE A 345 -16.82 -7.24 -13.17
CA ILE A 345 -15.45 -6.84 -12.84
C ILE A 345 -14.66 -8.09 -12.50
N LYS A 346 -13.65 -8.38 -13.31
CA LYS A 346 -12.73 -9.48 -13.06
C LYS A 346 -11.93 -9.18 -11.79
N THR A 347 -12.06 -10.05 -10.78
CA THR A 347 -11.23 -9.99 -9.58
C THR A 347 -9.76 -10.14 -9.96
N PRO A 348 -8.88 -9.19 -9.58
CA PRO A 348 -7.45 -9.31 -9.82
C PRO A 348 -6.85 -10.45 -8.98
N PRO A 349 -5.61 -10.88 -9.27
CA PRO A 349 -4.87 -11.76 -8.36
C PRO A 349 -4.88 -11.25 -6.92
N ASN A 350 -5.06 -12.16 -5.97
CA ASN A 350 -5.04 -11.83 -4.56
C ASN A 350 -3.61 -11.45 -4.13
N PRO A 351 -3.37 -10.29 -3.47
CA PRO A 351 -2.05 -9.90 -2.97
C PRO A 351 -1.39 -10.94 -2.08
N ILE A 352 -2.17 -11.78 -1.40
CA ILE A 352 -1.65 -12.88 -0.58
C ILE A 352 -0.91 -13.96 -1.39
N GLU A 353 -1.16 -14.01 -2.70
CA GLU A 353 -0.49 -14.90 -3.65
C GLU A 353 0.73 -14.20 -4.30
N SER A 354 1.10 -13.00 -3.86
CA SER A 354 2.29 -12.30 -4.35
C SER A 354 3.57 -12.88 -3.76
N HIS A 355 4.72 -12.56 -4.36
CA HIS A 355 5.99 -12.90 -3.74
C HIS A 355 6.22 -12.06 -2.48
N ARG A 356 7.05 -12.56 -1.57
CA ARG A 356 7.42 -11.86 -0.33
C ARG A 356 8.35 -10.65 -0.60
N ALA A 357 8.45 -9.76 0.38
CA ALA A 357 9.14 -8.48 0.24
C ALA A 357 10.68 -8.56 0.16
N ILE A 358 11.33 -9.46 0.92
CA ILE A 358 12.80 -9.58 0.90
C ILE A 358 13.19 -10.49 -0.24
N ARG A 359 14.18 -10.08 -1.05
CA ARG A 359 14.68 -10.88 -2.18
C ARG A 359 16.15 -11.17 -2.00
N ALA A 360 16.53 -12.44 -2.09
CA ALA A 360 17.91 -12.86 -2.34
C ALA A 360 18.07 -13.26 -3.81
N THR A 361 19.15 -12.80 -4.44
CA THR A 361 19.45 -13.05 -5.85
C THR A 361 20.77 -13.78 -5.97
N THR A 362 20.79 -14.85 -6.76
CA THR A 362 22.02 -15.47 -7.25
C THR A 362 21.95 -15.58 -8.76
N GLY A 363 23.05 -15.32 -9.45
CA GLY A 363 23.04 -15.38 -10.91
C GLY A 363 24.42 -15.61 -11.50
N PHE A 364 24.42 -15.95 -12.77
CA PHE A 364 25.62 -16.10 -13.59
C PHE A 364 25.35 -15.50 -14.97
N GLY A 365 26.41 -15.16 -15.68
CA GLY A 365 26.29 -14.47 -16.94
C GLY A 365 27.59 -14.37 -17.70
N ILE A 366 27.52 -13.62 -18.80
CA ILE A 366 28.65 -13.28 -19.64
C ILE A 366 28.66 -11.75 -19.77
N ARG A 367 29.80 -11.11 -19.47
CA ARG A 367 30.04 -9.69 -19.69
C ARG A 367 31.22 -9.53 -20.63
N ASP A 368 30.99 -8.95 -21.80
CA ASP A 368 32.00 -8.75 -22.86
C ASP A 368 32.81 -10.02 -23.23
N GLY A 369 32.17 -11.18 -23.12
CA GLY A 369 32.77 -12.49 -23.42
C GLY A 369 33.28 -13.25 -22.19
N ASP A 370 33.44 -12.58 -21.05
CA ASP A 370 33.96 -13.17 -19.81
C ASP A 370 32.85 -13.65 -18.89
N GLY A 371 33.07 -14.80 -18.23
CA GLY A 371 32.15 -15.34 -17.24
C GLY A 371 32.08 -14.47 -15.98
N ILE A 372 30.87 -14.24 -15.49
CA ILE A 372 30.61 -13.40 -14.31
C ILE A 372 29.52 -14.00 -13.43
N GLY A 373 29.71 -13.95 -12.12
CA GLY A 373 28.72 -14.33 -11.10
C GLY A 373 28.07 -13.11 -10.45
N PHE A 374 26.86 -13.26 -9.93
CA PHE A 374 26.10 -12.20 -9.25
C PHE A 374 25.51 -12.72 -7.94
N LEU A 375 25.58 -11.87 -6.90
CA LEU A 375 24.93 -12.09 -5.61
C LEU A 375 24.29 -10.79 -5.16
N GLY A 376 23.03 -10.84 -4.76
CA GLY A 376 22.31 -9.64 -4.32
C GLY A 376 21.28 -9.89 -3.23
N ILE A 377 20.91 -8.82 -2.55
CA ILE A 377 19.85 -8.79 -1.55
C ILE A 377 19.07 -7.49 -1.68
N ARG A 378 17.74 -7.58 -1.58
CA ARG A 378 16.84 -6.42 -1.46
C ARG A 378 16.07 -6.52 -0.16
N GLY A 379 16.08 -5.43 0.60
CA GLY A 379 15.42 -5.34 1.89
C GLY A 379 13.90 -5.27 1.85
N ALA A 380 13.28 -4.66 0.82
CA ALA A 380 11.82 -4.50 0.81
C ALA A 380 11.17 -4.49 -0.59
N TYR A 381 9.90 -4.94 -0.56
CA TYR A 381 8.85 -4.82 -1.58
C TYR A 381 9.21 -5.43 -2.96
N HIS A 382 8.89 -4.76 -4.06
CA HIS A 382 9.01 -5.31 -5.42
C HIS A 382 9.46 -4.27 -6.46
N SER A 383 10.11 -4.76 -7.52
CA SER A 383 10.53 -4.00 -8.69
C SER A 383 9.58 -4.19 -9.86
N LEU A 384 9.72 -3.36 -10.90
CA LEU A 384 9.05 -3.58 -12.19
C LEU A 384 9.51 -4.87 -12.88
N GLU A 385 10.69 -5.38 -12.54
CA GLU A 385 11.26 -6.60 -13.13
C GLU A 385 10.85 -7.89 -12.42
N ASP A 386 10.31 -7.81 -11.21
CA ASP A 386 9.76 -8.97 -10.51
C ASP A 386 8.41 -9.40 -11.10
N SER A 387 7.88 -10.54 -10.65
CA SER A 387 6.51 -10.93 -10.99
C SER A 387 5.51 -9.91 -10.44
N SER A 388 4.72 -9.30 -11.32
CA SER A 388 3.66 -8.36 -10.94
C SER A 388 2.42 -9.05 -10.35
N TYR A 389 2.40 -10.38 -10.22
CA TYR A 389 1.22 -11.11 -9.78
C TYR A 389 0.91 -10.82 -8.31
N GLY A 390 -0.29 -10.30 -8.05
CA GLY A 390 -0.73 -9.87 -6.71
C GLY A 390 -0.30 -8.45 -6.35
N PHE A 391 0.49 -7.78 -7.21
CA PHE A 391 0.88 -6.38 -7.05
C PHE A 391 0.08 -5.46 -7.98
N LEU A 392 0.05 -4.17 -7.64
CA LEU A 392 -0.54 -3.17 -8.51
C LEU A 392 0.35 -2.98 -9.73
N ARG A 393 -0.26 -2.96 -10.91
CA ARG A 393 0.46 -2.75 -12.17
C ARG A 393 1.18 -1.40 -12.20
N GLY A 394 2.45 -1.40 -12.64
CA GLY A 394 3.23 -0.18 -12.83
C GLY A 394 3.75 0.46 -11.55
N THR A 395 3.71 -0.25 -10.41
CA THR A 395 4.35 0.19 -9.18
C THR A 395 5.72 -0.44 -9.01
N GLU A 396 6.65 0.29 -8.43
CA GLU A 396 7.89 -0.24 -7.88
C GLU A 396 8.20 0.48 -6.58
N ILE A 397 8.65 -0.29 -5.62
CA ILE A 397 9.24 0.21 -4.40
C ILE A 397 10.40 -0.71 -4.07
N GLU A 398 11.61 -0.17 -3.98
CA GLU A 398 12.78 -0.92 -3.54
C GLU A 398 13.47 -0.15 -2.43
N PHE A 399 13.78 -0.85 -1.35
CA PHE A 399 14.66 -0.33 -0.30
C PHE A 399 15.83 -1.26 -0.11
N LEU A 400 17.02 -0.66 0.00
CA LEU A 400 18.26 -1.37 0.31
C LEU A 400 18.49 -2.57 -0.64
N ASP A 401 18.50 -2.32 -1.95
CA ASP A 401 18.89 -3.31 -2.98
C ASP A 401 20.39 -3.21 -3.23
N VAL A 402 21.12 -4.28 -2.96
CA VAL A 402 22.57 -4.38 -3.17
C VAL A 402 22.84 -5.54 -4.10
N LEU A 403 23.59 -5.29 -5.17
CA LEU A 403 24.02 -6.30 -6.13
C LEU A 403 25.54 -6.25 -6.29
N LEU A 404 26.18 -7.37 -6.02
CA LEU A 404 27.60 -7.61 -6.24
C LEU A 404 27.78 -8.50 -7.47
N SER A 405 28.86 -8.26 -8.20
CA SER A 405 29.34 -9.16 -9.23
C SER A 405 30.75 -9.65 -8.94
N GLN A 406 31.09 -10.82 -9.48
CA GLN A 406 32.38 -11.47 -9.32
C GLN A 406 32.84 -12.03 -10.66
N THR A 407 33.97 -11.55 -11.17
CA THR A 407 34.73 -12.20 -12.26
C THR A 407 35.86 -13.05 -11.67
N SER A 408 36.72 -13.66 -12.48
CA SER A 408 37.90 -14.40 -11.99
C SER A 408 38.78 -13.56 -11.06
N ASP A 409 38.92 -12.26 -11.35
CA ASP A 409 39.96 -11.42 -10.74
C ASP A 409 39.42 -10.32 -9.83
N LYS A 410 38.11 -10.03 -9.88
CA LYS A 410 37.56 -8.84 -9.22
C LYS A 410 36.12 -9.00 -8.76
N THR A 411 35.87 -8.57 -7.52
CA THR A 411 34.52 -8.29 -7.00
C THR A 411 34.16 -6.84 -7.28
N LYS A 412 32.94 -6.56 -7.73
CA LYS A 412 32.46 -5.21 -8.00
C LYS A 412 31.06 -4.99 -7.43
N LEU A 413 30.82 -3.78 -6.93
CA LEU A 413 29.48 -3.29 -6.61
C LEU A 413 28.78 -2.86 -7.91
N GLU A 414 27.77 -3.60 -8.33
CA GLU A 414 26.95 -3.27 -9.49
C GLU A 414 25.96 -2.15 -9.14
N ASN A 415 25.25 -2.32 -8.02
CA ASN A 415 24.38 -1.31 -7.46
C ASN A 415 24.34 -1.39 -5.92
N ALA A 416 24.00 -0.26 -5.29
CA ALA A 416 23.54 -0.17 -3.91
C ALA A 416 22.44 0.89 -3.86
N THR A 417 21.20 0.50 -4.12
CA THR A 417 20.03 1.36 -4.10
C THR A 417 19.53 1.53 -2.67
N ILE A 418 19.49 2.76 -2.16
CA ILE A 418 18.87 3.02 -0.86
C ILE A 418 17.36 3.07 -1.02
N ILE A 419 16.87 3.81 -2.02
CA ILE A 419 15.45 3.97 -2.36
C ILE A 419 15.29 3.96 -3.89
N SER A 420 14.36 3.16 -4.40
CA SER A 420 13.75 3.29 -5.73
C SER A 420 12.24 3.33 -5.57
N ILE A 421 11.58 4.30 -6.19
CA ILE A 421 10.12 4.36 -6.23
C ILE A 421 9.72 4.68 -7.67
N ALA A 422 8.83 3.87 -8.24
CA ALA A 422 8.23 4.19 -9.54
C ALA A 422 6.71 4.07 -9.49
N SER A 423 6.06 5.05 -10.09
CA SER A 423 4.64 5.11 -10.33
C SER A 423 4.43 5.34 -11.82
N ILE A 424 4.25 4.24 -12.55
CA ILE A 424 4.01 4.25 -13.98
C ILE A 424 2.51 4.14 -14.23
N ALA A 425 1.77 5.18 -13.82
CA ALA A 425 0.33 5.22 -13.92
C ALA A 425 -0.13 5.41 -15.37
N GLN A 426 -0.87 4.44 -15.91
CA GLN A 426 -1.38 4.51 -17.28
C GLN A 426 -2.52 5.53 -17.40
N ARG A 427 -2.43 6.38 -18.41
CA ARG A 427 -3.49 7.30 -18.81
C ARG A 427 -4.67 6.57 -19.42
N SER A 428 -5.85 7.11 -19.20
CA SER A 428 -7.11 6.62 -19.76
C SER A 428 -8.04 7.81 -20.05
N GLU A 429 -9.21 7.58 -20.66
CA GLU A 429 -10.18 8.66 -20.94
C GLU A 429 -10.60 9.42 -19.66
N PHE A 430 -10.70 8.69 -18.54
CA PHE A 430 -11.11 9.22 -17.24
C PHE A 430 -9.95 9.71 -16.37
N PHE A 431 -8.72 9.27 -16.65
CA PHE A 431 -7.56 9.51 -15.78
C PHE A 431 -6.40 10.15 -16.55
N ASP A 432 -6.20 11.44 -16.34
CA ASP A 432 -5.05 12.20 -16.82
C ASP A 432 -3.81 11.98 -15.93
N SER A 433 -3.46 10.70 -15.70
CA SER A 433 -2.39 10.31 -14.77
C SER A 433 -1.00 10.72 -15.25
N PHE A 434 -0.16 11.15 -14.31
CA PHE A 434 1.24 11.46 -14.53
C PHE A 434 2.10 10.30 -13.99
N SER A 435 3.11 9.89 -14.77
CA SER A 435 4.06 8.88 -14.33
C SER A 435 5.31 9.55 -13.79
N TRP A 436 5.86 9.02 -12.70
CA TRP A 436 7.07 9.54 -12.09
C TRP A 436 7.91 8.40 -11.50
N ARG A 437 9.21 8.61 -11.40
CA ARG A 437 10.12 7.70 -10.71
C ARG A 437 11.22 8.46 -10.00
N THR A 438 11.76 7.89 -8.94
CA THR A 438 12.96 8.41 -8.29
C THR A 438 13.84 7.25 -7.88
N LYS A 439 15.14 7.45 -7.97
CA LYS A 439 16.12 6.45 -7.53
C LYS A 439 17.33 7.16 -6.93
N PHE A 440 17.80 6.62 -5.81
CA PHE A 440 18.90 7.16 -5.04
C PHE A 440 19.80 6.02 -4.52
N GLY A 441 21.11 6.12 -4.74
CA GLY A 441 22.06 5.10 -4.30
C GLY A 441 23.37 5.17 -5.05
N TRP A 442 23.99 4.02 -5.29
CA TRP A 442 25.19 3.88 -6.10
C TRP A 442 24.95 2.93 -7.27
N ASP A 443 25.47 3.27 -8.44
CA ASP A 443 25.48 2.37 -9.61
C ASP A 443 26.77 2.53 -10.43
N ASN A 444 27.03 1.56 -11.30
CA ASN A 444 28.14 1.59 -12.25
C ASN A 444 27.69 1.98 -13.68
N ASN A 445 26.55 2.66 -13.79
CA ASN A 445 26.00 3.07 -15.08
C ASN A 445 26.66 4.34 -15.60
N TYR A 446 27.39 5.12 -14.79
CA TYR A 446 28.10 6.27 -15.31
C TYR A 446 29.18 5.87 -16.34
N ILE A 447 29.80 6.87 -16.96
CA ILE A 447 30.78 6.70 -18.05
C ILE A 447 32.05 6.00 -17.56
N ASN A 448 32.43 6.21 -16.30
CA ASN A 448 33.53 5.47 -15.71
C ASN A 448 33.07 4.08 -15.22
N ASP A 449 34.00 3.14 -15.08
CA ASP A 449 33.69 1.79 -14.61
C ASP A 449 33.53 1.67 -13.07
N LYS A 450 33.43 2.80 -12.35
CA LYS A 450 33.32 2.82 -10.89
C LYS A 450 31.87 2.88 -10.45
N SER A 451 31.63 2.44 -9.21
CA SER A 451 30.35 2.67 -8.55
C SER A 451 30.31 4.12 -8.06
N ASN A 452 29.40 4.92 -8.61
CA ASN A 452 29.24 6.33 -8.28
C ASN A 452 27.90 6.55 -7.61
N PHE A 453 27.87 7.50 -6.69
CA PHE A 453 26.60 7.94 -6.14
C PHE A 453 25.75 8.57 -7.23
N PHE A 454 24.47 8.25 -7.24
CA PHE A 454 23.49 8.63 -8.24
C PHE A 454 22.16 9.01 -7.59
N ALA A 455 21.55 10.06 -8.12
CA ALA A 455 20.17 10.43 -7.84
C ALA A 455 19.46 10.81 -9.14
N THR A 456 18.20 10.41 -9.31
CA THR A 456 17.37 10.79 -10.45
C THR A 456 15.95 11.05 -10.02
N LEU A 457 15.30 12.00 -10.70
CA LEU A 457 13.87 12.26 -10.57
C LEU A 457 13.26 12.26 -11.97
N GLY A 458 12.65 11.14 -12.34
CA GLY A 458 11.99 10.93 -13.61
C GLY A 458 10.53 11.34 -13.62
N ALA A 459 10.08 11.87 -14.76
CA ALA A 459 8.75 12.41 -14.97
C ALA A 459 8.27 12.11 -16.40
N GLY A 460 7.01 11.74 -16.57
CA GLY A 460 6.50 11.41 -17.88
C GLY A 460 5.09 10.85 -17.92
N PHE A 461 4.82 10.02 -18.92
CA PHE A 461 3.49 9.48 -19.20
C PHE A 461 3.56 8.02 -19.58
N SER A 462 2.48 7.30 -19.26
CA SER A 462 2.30 5.91 -19.64
C SER A 462 0.94 5.68 -20.27
N TRP A 463 0.88 4.70 -21.18
CA TRP A 463 -0.33 4.21 -21.82
C TRP A 463 -0.28 2.69 -21.83
N GLY A 464 -1.42 2.03 -21.67
CA GLY A 464 -1.46 0.58 -21.67
C GLY A 464 -2.85 0.03 -21.93
N ASN A 465 -2.89 -1.29 -22.10
CA ASN A 465 -4.10 -2.10 -22.25
C ASN A 465 -3.93 -3.38 -21.42
N ASP A 466 -4.86 -4.33 -21.54
CA ASP A 466 -4.81 -5.60 -20.81
C ASP A 466 -3.58 -6.48 -21.10
N LEU A 467 -2.83 -6.21 -22.19
CA LEU A 467 -1.64 -6.96 -22.58
C LEU A 467 -0.36 -6.38 -21.97
N ALA A 468 -0.17 -5.08 -22.16
CA ALA A 468 1.10 -4.41 -21.91
C ALA A 468 0.88 -2.91 -21.66
N TYR A 469 1.89 -2.26 -21.11
CA TYR A 469 1.95 -0.81 -21.04
C TYR A 469 3.31 -0.31 -21.52
N THR A 470 3.33 0.91 -22.03
CA THR A 470 4.53 1.63 -22.43
C THR A 470 4.60 2.95 -21.68
N TYR A 471 5.80 3.46 -21.47
CA TYR A 471 6.01 4.76 -20.85
C TYR A 471 7.14 5.51 -21.52
N ILE A 472 7.05 6.83 -21.44
CA ILE A 472 8.10 7.75 -21.87
C ILE A 472 8.39 8.65 -20.68
N MET A 473 9.68 8.78 -20.33
CA MET A 473 10.16 9.52 -19.17
C MET A 473 11.27 10.47 -19.55
N LEU A 474 11.29 11.63 -18.90
CA LEU A 474 12.43 12.52 -18.83
C LEU A 474 13.02 12.43 -17.42
N ASP A 475 14.32 12.13 -17.33
CA ASP A 475 15.04 11.78 -16.12
C ASP A 475 16.21 12.76 -15.86
N PRO A 476 15.97 13.96 -15.30
CA PRO A 476 17.01 14.75 -14.65
C PRO A 476 17.78 13.89 -13.65
N LEU A 477 19.10 13.89 -13.78
CA LEU A 477 19.96 13.02 -13.00
C LEU A 477 21.23 13.72 -12.51
N TYR A 478 21.75 13.20 -11.42
CA TYR A 478 22.93 13.68 -10.74
C TYR A 478 23.85 12.51 -10.42
N TYR A 479 25.13 12.66 -10.74
CA TYR A 479 26.19 11.76 -10.30
C TYR A 479 27.20 12.52 -9.44
N TYR A 480 27.71 11.84 -8.40
CA TYR A 480 28.86 12.31 -7.64
C TYR A 480 29.98 11.27 -7.72
N GLU A 481 31.07 11.66 -8.38
CA GLU A 481 32.35 10.94 -8.34
C GLU A 481 33.36 11.78 -7.52
N GLN A 482 34.28 12.46 -8.20
CA GLN A 482 35.21 13.44 -7.63
C GLN A 482 34.68 14.87 -7.76
N LYS A 483 33.76 15.05 -8.71
CA LYS A 483 33.04 16.29 -9.00
C LYS A 483 31.57 15.96 -9.24
N SER A 484 30.72 16.96 -9.03
CA SER A 484 29.31 16.90 -9.40
C SER A 484 29.16 16.88 -10.92
N VAL A 485 28.34 15.96 -11.42
CA VAL A 485 27.99 15.84 -12.83
C VAL A 485 26.47 15.81 -12.93
N PHE A 486 25.92 16.70 -13.75
CA PHE A 486 24.48 16.74 -14.01
C PHE A 486 24.19 16.20 -15.39
N GLY A 487 23.03 15.59 -15.55
CA GLY A 487 22.59 15.11 -16.85
C GLY A 487 21.08 15.09 -16.96
N VAL A 488 20.64 14.80 -18.18
CA VAL A 488 19.24 14.54 -18.50
C VAL A 488 19.15 13.26 -19.31
N GLY A 489 18.33 12.34 -18.82
CA GLY A 489 17.95 11.12 -19.50
C GLY A 489 16.60 11.25 -20.18
N SER A 490 16.41 10.56 -21.31
CA SER A 490 15.11 10.30 -21.91
C SER A 490 14.95 8.81 -22.06
N SER A 491 13.88 8.24 -21.52
CA SER A 491 13.65 6.80 -21.49
C SER A 491 12.33 6.43 -22.17
N ILE A 492 12.33 5.34 -22.93
CA ILE A 492 11.13 4.69 -23.45
C ILE A 492 11.13 3.25 -22.95
N GLY A 493 10.06 2.87 -22.25
CA GLY A 493 9.91 1.53 -21.71
C GLY A 493 8.65 0.83 -22.18
N VAL A 494 8.68 -0.49 -22.21
CA VAL A 494 7.55 -1.39 -22.48
C VAL A 494 7.58 -2.52 -21.46
N VAL A 495 6.43 -2.81 -20.88
CA VAL A 495 6.23 -3.90 -19.92
C VAL A 495 5.05 -4.75 -20.37
N ILE A 496 5.27 -6.05 -20.52
CA ILE A 496 4.26 -7.05 -20.90
C ILE A 496 4.00 -7.94 -19.69
N ASP A 497 2.80 -7.81 -19.12
CA ASP A 497 2.47 -8.32 -17.78
C ASP A 497 1.11 -9.05 -17.71
N LYS A 498 0.47 -9.31 -18.85
CA LYS A 498 -0.82 -10.03 -18.91
C LYS A 498 -0.79 -11.44 -18.35
N TYR A 499 0.33 -12.13 -18.54
CA TYR A 499 0.45 -13.54 -18.22
C TYR A 499 0.91 -13.72 -16.78
N LYS A 500 0.16 -14.51 -16.01
CA LYS A 500 0.36 -14.68 -14.57
C LYS A 500 1.80 -15.06 -14.16
N ASN A 501 2.49 -15.82 -15.03
CA ASN A 501 3.78 -16.43 -14.70
C ASN A 501 4.95 -15.77 -15.43
N THR A 502 4.72 -14.74 -16.23
CA THR A 502 5.79 -14.10 -17.01
C THR A 502 5.65 -12.59 -16.98
N ASN A 503 6.78 -11.91 -16.80
CA ASN A 503 6.86 -10.46 -16.91
C ASN A 503 8.02 -10.11 -17.83
N THR A 504 7.76 -9.32 -18.86
CA THR A 504 8.79 -8.89 -19.83
C THR A 504 8.95 -7.39 -19.71
N ASN A 505 10.18 -6.91 -19.51
CA ASN A 505 10.50 -5.50 -19.45
C ASN A 505 11.53 -5.16 -20.51
N PHE A 506 11.35 -4.02 -21.16
CA PHE A 506 12.30 -3.46 -22.09
C PHE A 506 12.38 -1.96 -21.88
N GLU A 507 13.57 -1.40 -21.68
CA GLU A 507 13.78 0.04 -21.55
C GLU A 507 15.00 0.46 -22.37
N ILE A 508 14.85 1.52 -23.16
CA ILE A 508 15.96 2.23 -23.78
C ILE A 508 16.03 3.60 -23.13
N THR A 509 17.23 3.98 -22.69
CA THR A 509 17.51 5.30 -22.11
C THR A 509 18.65 5.96 -22.86
N GLN A 510 18.45 7.21 -23.29
CA GLN A 510 19.51 8.07 -23.79
C GLN A 510 19.82 9.15 -22.77
N ARG A 511 21.08 9.34 -22.41
CA ARG A 511 21.53 10.35 -21.43
C ARG A 511 22.52 11.32 -22.06
N PHE A 512 22.39 12.57 -21.67
CA PHE A 512 23.31 13.66 -21.99
C PHE A 512 23.80 14.30 -20.70
N TYR A 513 25.11 14.52 -20.61
CA TYR A 513 25.74 15.10 -19.42
C TYR A 513 26.24 16.52 -19.70
N ASP A 514 26.37 17.32 -18.65
CA ASP A 514 26.97 18.66 -18.68
C ASP A 514 28.46 18.64 -19.09
N THR A 515 29.11 17.50 -18.97
CA THR A 515 30.46 17.22 -19.49
C THR A 515 30.53 17.06 -21.00
N SER A 516 29.40 17.18 -21.72
CA SER A 516 29.22 16.87 -23.16
C SER A 516 29.30 15.38 -23.52
N ASP A 517 29.47 14.52 -22.53
CA ASP A 517 29.43 13.08 -22.71
C ASP A 517 27.99 12.59 -22.99
N LYS A 518 27.88 11.43 -23.63
CA LYS A 518 26.59 10.81 -23.99
C LYS A 518 26.58 9.34 -23.63
N GLN A 519 25.40 8.82 -23.34
CA GLN A 519 25.22 7.41 -23.04
C GLN A 519 23.91 6.88 -23.59
N ILE A 520 23.94 5.64 -24.08
CA ILE A 520 22.75 4.85 -24.41
C ILE A 520 22.77 3.61 -23.53
N LEU A 521 21.65 3.34 -22.86
CA LEU A 521 21.41 2.15 -22.07
C LEU A 521 20.25 1.38 -22.71
N ILE A 522 20.40 0.08 -22.88
CA ILE A 522 19.30 -0.80 -23.26
C ILE A 522 19.22 -1.90 -22.21
N LYS A 523 18.04 -2.07 -21.63
CA LYS A 523 17.74 -3.13 -20.68
C LYS A 523 16.59 -3.96 -21.20
N ALA A 524 16.76 -5.27 -21.17
CA ALA A 524 15.69 -6.21 -21.43
C ALA A 524 15.69 -7.27 -20.32
N SER A 525 14.53 -7.59 -19.77
CA SER A 525 14.39 -8.68 -18.83
C SER A 525 13.16 -9.53 -19.12
N GLN A 526 13.31 -10.83 -18.93
CA GLN A 526 12.24 -11.81 -18.96
C GLN A 526 12.25 -12.57 -17.65
N SER A 527 11.22 -12.36 -16.86
CA SER A 527 11.01 -13.02 -15.58
C SER A 527 9.99 -14.13 -15.73
N PHE A 528 10.28 -15.28 -15.13
CA PHE A 528 9.43 -16.46 -15.05
C PHE A 528 9.17 -16.77 -13.59
N ARG A 529 7.92 -16.66 -13.16
CA ARG A 529 7.49 -17.06 -11.82
C ARG A 529 7.39 -18.58 -11.76
N VAL A 530 8.33 -19.21 -11.07
CA VAL A 530 8.41 -20.66 -10.89
C VAL A 530 7.48 -21.11 -9.76
N SER A 531 7.45 -20.35 -8.67
CA SER A 531 6.51 -20.51 -7.56
C SER A 531 6.16 -19.13 -6.98
N GLN A 532 5.39 -19.05 -5.89
CA GLN A 532 5.10 -17.77 -5.24
C GLN A 532 6.36 -16.99 -4.86
N ASN A 533 7.37 -17.69 -4.35
CA ASN A 533 8.57 -17.09 -3.78
C ASN A 533 9.85 -17.46 -4.54
N LEU A 534 9.72 -17.91 -5.79
CA LEU A 534 10.84 -18.25 -6.64
C LEU A 534 10.62 -17.75 -8.07
N GLN A 535 11.57 -16.97 -8.57
CA GLN A 535 11.57 -16.45 -9.93
C GLN A 535 12.90 -16.78 -10.62
N LEU A 536 12.81 -17.25 -11.85
CA LEU A 536 13.94 -17.29 -12.79
C LEU A 536 13.87 -16.03 -13.65
N GLN A 537 14.97 -15.29 -13.78
CA GLN A 537 15.05 -14.10 -14.60
C GLN A 537 16.20 -14.21 -15.60
N LEU A 538 15.93 -13.87 -16.85
CA LEU A 538 16.94 -13.65 -17.87
C LEU A 538 17.01 -12.15 -18.14
N SER A 539 18.19 -11.55 -18.12
CA SER A 539 18.37 -10.14 -18.45
C SER A 539 19.49 -9.92 -19.45
N TYR A 540 19.33 -8.85 -20.22
CA TYR A 540 20.31 -8.31 -21.13
C TYR A 540 20.47 -6.82 -20.84
N ASP A 541 21.71 -6.41 -20.60
CA ASP A 541 22.09 -5.03 -20.35
C ASP A 541 23.14 -4.62 -21.40
N TYR A 542 22.85 -3.56 -22.14
CA TYR A 542 23.78 -2.90 -23.05
C TYR A 542 24.06 -1.49 -22.56
N LYS A 543 25.33 -1.14 -22.48
CA LYS A 543 25.78 0.22 -22.19
C LYS A 543 26.67 0.69 -23.32
N GLU A 544 26.35 1.84 -23.89
CA GLU A 544 27.17 2.52 -24.88
C GLU A 544 27.53 3.90 -24.34
N ARG A 545 28.82 4.19 -24.20
CA ARG A 545 29.37 5.40 -23.58
C ARG A 545 30.17 6.17 -24.62
N TYR A 546 29.91 7.46 -24.73
CA TYR A 546 30.64 8.40 -25.59
C TYR A 546 31.31 9.45 -24.71
N PHE A 547 32.64 9.46 -24.68
CA PHE A 547 33.42 10.40 -23.88
C PHE A 547 34.79 10.62 -24.52
N ASN A 548 35.32 11.85 -24.46
CA ASN A 548 36.63 12.21 -25.04
C ASN A 548 36.84 11.69 -26.48
N ASP A 549 35.82 11.81 -27.35
CA ASP A 549 35.79 11.28 -28.73
C ASP A 549 35.96 9.75 -28.87
N LYS A 550 35.90 9.00 -27.76
CA LYS A 550 35.89 7.54 -27.73
C LYS A 550 34.48 7.02 -27.59
N LYS A 551 34.26 5.85 -28.19
CA LYS A 551 33.06 5.03 -28.03
C LYS A 551 33.46 3.73 -27.35
N GLU A 552 32.86 3.46 -26.21
CA GLU A 552 32.99 2.19 -25.49
C GLU A 552 31.62 1.54 -25.35
N ASN A 553 31.59 0.21 -25.44
CA ASN A 553 30.38 -0.57 -25.23
C ASN A 553 30.64 -1.72 -24.25
N GLU A 554 29.58 -2.10 -23.55
CA GLU A 554 29.56 -3.18 -22.57
C GLU A 554 28.26 -3.95 -22.77
N GLN A 555 28.35 -5.26 -22.93
CA GLN A 555 27.20 -6.17 -23.05
C GLN A 555 27.22 -7.17 -21.91
N THR A 556 26.13 -7.29 -21.17
CA THR A 556 25.95 -8.29 -20.13
C THR A 556 24.71 -9.13 -20.40
N TYR A 557 24.86 -10.44 -20.46
CA TYR A 557 23.78 -11.41 -20.42
C TYR A 557 23.78 -12.08 -19.04
N LYS A 558 22.63 -12.13 -18.38
CA LYS A 558 22.52 -12.67 -17.02
C LYS A 558 21.34 -13.64 -16.94
N ALA A 559 21.55 -14.76 -16.25
CA ALA A 559 20.51 -15.63 -15.75
C ALA A 559 20.57 -15.61 -14.21
N SER A 560 19.46 -15.30 -13.56
CA SER A 560 19.39 -15.20 -12.10
C SER A 560 18.19 -15.92 -11.51
N ILE A 561 18.39 -16.47 -10.32
CA ILE A 561 17.35 -17.02 -9.46
C ILE A 561 17.12 -16.01 -8.33
N ASN A 562 15.87 -15.58 -8.20
CA ASN A 562 15.40 -14.70 -7.14
C ASN A 562 14.53 -15.52 -6.18
N CYS A 563 14.94 -15.58 -4.92
CA CYS A 563 14.20 -16.22 -3.83
C CYS A 563 13.62 -15.12 -2.92
N TYR A 564 12.33 -15.19 -2.64
CA TYR A 564 11.62 -14.20 -1.84
C TYR A 564 11.23 -14.76 -0.46
N PHE A 565 11.34 -13.99 0.62
CA PHE A 565 10.97 -14.44 1.98
C PHE A 565 10.44 -13.34 2.90
#